data_AF-A0A317J3T4-F1
#
_entry.id   AF-A0A317J3T4-F1
#
_cell.length_a   1.000
_cell.length_b   1.000
_cell.length_c   1.000
_cell.angle_alpha   90.00
_cell.angle_beta   90.00
_cell.angle_gamma   90.00
#
_symmetry.space_group_name_H-M   'P 1'
#
loop_
_entity.id
_entity.type
_entity.pdbx_description
1 polymer ?
#
loop_
_entity_poly.entity_id
_entity_poly.type
_entity_poly.pdbx_seq_one_letter_code
_entity_poly.pdbx_strand_id
1 'polypeptide(L)'
;MVSMPASVVPIGARREGTYVLLATALPGRPSQTIGVFLMDPARDRAWVRFRSHYDELADPEDAEVLESLEDHIRTCVAEVGAGVYLSQLEDNLSNAVRVSERQSVAVDSFTRVLDRLYGENVEELDVKPYLTHLPLYSLRAAAGRLGEEMESQEEAWVRAPEGVRLGPDLFVAHVVGRSMEPRIPDGSLNLFRFHPAGSRQGKILLIQRFGAVDETARYTVKRYTSQKSYQGDEWRHERIRLEPLNPEFEAWDVEPQDFAVVAEWLRVIE
;
A
#
# COMPACT_ATOMS: atom_id res chain seq x y z
N MET A 1 -19.83 30.97 -10.38
CA MET A 1 -19.63 30.30 -9.07
C MET A 1 -18.45 29.38 -9.24
N VAL A 2 -17.38 29.63 -8.49
CA VAL A 2 -16.12 28.90 -8.55
C VAL A 2 -16.35 27.50 -7.99
N SER A 3 -16.09 26.47 -8.80
CA SER A 3 -16.08 25.07 -8.39
C SER A 3 -14.95 24.89 -7.37
N MET A 4 -15.29 24.59 -6.12
CA MET A 4 -14.29 24.16 -5.15
C MET A 4 -13.92 22.72 -5.47
N PRO A 5 -12.63 22.39 -5.66
CA PRO A 5 -12.21 21.00 -5.78
C PRO A 5 -12.57 20.26 -4.49
N ALA A 6 -12.98 19.00 -4.63
CA ALA A 6 -13.26 18.11 -3.52
C ALA A 6 -12.08 18.13 -2.55
N SER A 7 -12.32 18.64 -1.33
CA SER A 7 -11.34 18.64 -0.26
C SER A 7 -11.00 17.19 0.04
N VAL A 8 -9.78 16.78 -0.32
CA VAL A 8 -9.15 15.55 0.19
C VAL A 8 -9.16 15.70 1.71
N VAL A 9 -10.05 14.96 2.38
CA VAL A 9 -10.05 14.88 3.83
C VAL A 9 -8.69 14.31 4.22
N PRO A 10 -7.88 15.01 5.05
CA PRO A 10 -6.60 14.47 5.48
C PRO A 10 -6.88 13.13 6.18
N ILE A 11 -6.25 12.05 5.75
CA ILE A 11 -6.35 10.77 6.46
C ILE A 11 -5.86 11.03 7.89
N GLY A 12 -6.82 10.99 8.81
CA GLY A 12 -6.66 11.34 10.21
C GLY A 12 -5.89 10.28 10.96
N ALA A 13 -4.57 10.41 10.95
CA ALA A 13 -3.60 10.17 12.03
C ALA A 13 -2.23 10.18 11.35
N ARG A 14 -1.56 11.35 11.32
CA ARG A 14 -0.14 11.39 10.91
C ARG A 14 0.63 10.53 11.91
N ARG A 15 1.07 9.35 11.46
CA ARG A 15 1.98 8.50 12.24
C ARG A 15 3.32 9.18 12.29
N GLU A 16 4.06 8.99 13.36
CA GLU A 16 5.45 9.42 13.40
C GLU A 16 6.32 8.31 12.82
N GLY A 17 7.07 8.63 11.78
CA GLY A 17 8.12 7.78 11.24
C GLY A 17 9.50 8.32 11.62
N THR A 18 10.48 7.44 11.61
CA THR A 18 11.90 7.81 11.80
C THR A 18 12.66 7.40 10.55
N TYR A 19 13.51 8.26 10.01
CA TYR A 19 14.36 7.90 8.89
C TYR A 19 15.82 8.27 9.10
N VAL A 20 16.69 7.56 8.38
CA VAL A 20 18.10 7.90 8.19
C VAL A 20 18.45 7.86 6.71
N LEU A 21 19.48 8.60 6.34
CA LEU A 21 20.09 8.55 5.03
C LEU A 21 21.32 7.65 5.09
N LEU A 22 21.48 6.81 4.06
CA LEU A 22 22.68 6.00 3.86
C LEU A 22 23.50 6.60 2.73
N ALA A 23 24.79 6.79 2.97
CA ALA A 23 25.73 7.37 2.03
C ALA A 23 26.94 6.45 1.81
N THR A 24 27.41 6.37 0.58
CA THR A 24 28.71 5.76 0.29
C THR A 24 29.84 6.67 0.75
N ALA A 25 30.96 6.08 1.19
CA ALA A 25 32.17 6.76 1.64
C ALA A 25 33.43 6.02 1.16
N LEU A 26 33.43 5.59 -0.11
CA LEU A 26 34.55 4.87 -0.72
C LEU A 26 35.85 5.71 -0.74
N PRO A 27 37.03 5.10 -0.54
CA PRO A 27 38.31 5.80 -0.57
C PRO A 27 38.53 6.57 -1.87
N GLY A 28 38.91 7.85 -1.76
CA GLY A 28 39.22 8.70 -2.92
C GLY A 28 38.00 9.16 -3.71
N ARG A 29 36.77 8.86 -3.27
CA ARG A 29 35.53 9.32 -3.90
C ARG A 29 34.74 10.23 -2.94
N PRO A 30 33.98 11.21 -3.47
CA PRO A 30 33.11 12.02 -2.64
C PRO A 30 32.01 11.15 -2.02
N SER A 31 31.62 11.46 -0.79
CA SER A 31 30.48 10.81 -0.18
C SER A 31 29.20 11.23 -0.90
N GLN A 32 28.34 10.26 -1.20
CA GLN A 32 27.06 10.51 -1.84
C GLN A 32 25.99 9.68 -1.17
N THR A 33 24.82 10.27 -0.94
CA THR A 33 23.65 9.53 -0.45
C THR A 33 23.20 8.53 -1.50
N ILE A 34 23.07 7.28 -1.08
CA ILE A 34 22.71 6.15 -1.95
C ILE A 34 21.38 5.52 -1.55
N GLY A 35 20.85 5.83 -0.36
CA GLY A 35 19.58 5.27 0.07
C GLY A 35 18.95 5.96 1.27
N VAL A 36 17.71 5.55 1.52
CA VAL A 36 16.87 6.00 2.63
C VAL A 36 16.38 4.76 3.37
N PHE A 37 16.46 4.79 4.70
CA PHE A 37 15.81 3.83 5.58
C PHE A 37 14.75 4.58 6.38
N LEU A 38 13.48 4.20 6.23
CA LEU A 38 12.34 4.77 6.93
C LEU A 38 11.67 3.68 7.76
N MET A 39 11.46 3.92 9.06
CA MET A 39 10.81 2.98 9.96
C MET A 39 9.54 3.52 10.61
N ASP A 40 8.59 2.62 10.86
CA ASP A 40 7.51 2.80 11.81
C ASP A 40 7.95 2.25 13.19
N PRO A 41 8.30 3.11 14.15
CA PRO A 41 8.70 2.67 15.49
C PRO A 41 7.56 1.97 16.24
N ALA A 42 6.30 2.24 15.92
CA ALA A 42 5.17 1.63 16.62
C ALA A 42 4.93 0.16 16.23
N ARG A 43 5.34 -0.25 15.03
CA ARG A 43 5.14 -1.61 14.49
C ARG A 43 6.46 -2.34 14.22
N ASP A 44 7.58 -1.71 14.50
CA ASP A 44 8.93 -2.24 14.24
C ASP A 44 9.13 -2.73 12.79
N ARG A 45 8.58 -1.96 11.84
CA ARG A 45 8.70 -2.21 10.39
C ARG A 45 9.53 -1.12 9.73
N ALA A 46 10.29 -1.48 8.70
CA ALA A 46 11.00 -0.53 7.86
C ALA A 46 10.68 -0.70 6.39
N TRP A 47 10.86 0.41 5.68
CA TRP A 47 10.88 0.51 4.23
C TRP A 47 12.22 1.14 3.87
N VAL A 48 12.91 0.50 2.94
CA VAL A 48 14.22 0.97 2.48
C VAL A 48 14.18 1.22 0.99
N ARG A 49 15.02 2.13 0.54
CA ARG A 49 15.27 2.31 -0.88
C ARG A 49 16.68 2.76 -1.14
N PHE A 50 17.28 2.14 -2.13
CA PHE A 50 18.59 2.49 -2.64
C PHE A 50 18.53 2.76 -4.13
N ARG A 51 19.54 3.49 -4.61
CA ARG A 51 19.81 3.59 -6.04
C ARG A 51 20.13 2.22 -6.61
N SER A 52 19.74 2.01 -7.87
CA SER A 52 19.89 0.73 -8.56
C SER A 52 21.16 0.62 -9.41
N HIS A 53 21.88 1.72 -9.62
CA HIS A 53 23.07 1.76 -10.49
C HIS A 53 24.21 2.48 -9.80
N TYR A 54 25.39 1.84 -9.73
CA TYR A 54 26.57 2.36 -9.02
C TYR A 54 27.80 2.53 -9.91
N ASP A 55 27.70 2.32 -11.23
CA ASP A 55 28.83 2.37 -12.17
C ASP A 55 29.63 3.68 -12.10
N GLU A 56 28.96 4.79 -11.78
CA GLU A 56 29.59 6.11 -11.63
C GLU A 56 30.16 6.36 -10.22
N LEU A 57 29.74 5.56 -9.23
CA LEU A 57 30.07 5.75 -7.81
C LEU A 57 31.08 4.78 -7.25
N ALA A 58 31.15 3.58 -7.79
CA ALA A 58 32.00 2.50 -7.31
C ALA A 58 32.83 1.94 -8.46
N ASP A 59 33.83 1.12 -8.15
CA ASP A 59 34.37 0.20 -9.16
C ASP A 59 33.43 -1.02 -9.26
N PRO A 60 33.59 -1.93 -10.24
CA PRO A 60 32.65 -3.04 -10.42
C PRO A 60 32.52 -3.97 -9.20
N GLU A 61 33.58 -4.12 -8.40
CA GLU A 61 33.56 -4.98 -7.21
C GLU A 61 32.76 -4.32 -6.08
N ASP A 62 33.05 -3.05 -5.80
CA ASP A 62 32.28 -2.26 -4.82
C ASP A 62 30.81 -2.07 -5.28
N ALA A 63 30.56 -1.94 -6.59
CA ALA A 63 29.23 -1.76 -7.15
C ALA A 63 28.34 -2.98 -6.90
N GLU A 64 28.84 -4.19 -7.16
CA GLU A 64 28.11 -5.45 -6.93
C GLU A 64 27.66 -5.59 -5.46
N VAL A 65 28.53 -5.19 -4.52
CA VAL A 65 28.21 -5.17 -3.08
C VAL A 65 27.13 -4.16 -2.77
N LEU A 66 27.21 -2.94 -3.32
CA LEU A 66 26.23 -1.88 -3.08
C LEU A 66 24.87 -2.20 -3.70
N GLU A 67 24.83 -2.86 -4.86
CA GLU A 67 23.60 -3.31 -5.51
C GLU A 67 22.86 -4.36 -4.67
N SER A 68 23.60 -5.17 -3.91
CA SER A 68 23.04 -6.20 -3.02
C SER A 68 22.57 -5.65 -1.67
N LEU A 69 22.89 -4.39 -1.34
CA LEU A 69 22.69 -3.82 -0.02
C LEU A 69 21.21 -3.70 0.36
N GLU A 70 20.35 -3.30 -0.59
CA GLU A 70 18.92 -3.15 -0.34
C GLU A 70 18.27 -4.47 0.08
N ASP A 71 18.51 -5.54 -0.68
CA ASP A 71 17.96 -6.87 -0.42
C ASP A 71 18.52 -7.47 0.87
N HIS A 72 19.81 -7.23 1.15
CA HIS A 72 20.43 -7.63 2.40
C HIS A 72 19.77 -6.96 3.60
N ILE A 73 19.60 -5.64 3.57
CA ILE A 73 18.95 -4.88 4.65
C ILE A 73 17.50 -5.38 4.85
N ARG A 74 16.74 -5.58 3.76
CA ARG A 74 15.37 -6.12 3.84
C ARG A 74 15.32 -7.46 4.54
N THR A 75 16.26 -8.35 4.21
CA THR A 75 16.38 -9.67 4.83
C THR A 75 16.67 -9.54 6.33
N CYS A 76 17.68 -8.75 6.70
CA CYS A 76 18.03 -8.58 8.11
C CYS A 76 16.91 -7.92 8.92
N VAL A 77 16.25 -6.89 8.40
CA VAL A 77 15.09 -6.26 9.07
C VAL A 77 13.98 -7.27 9.31
N ALA A 78 13.71 -8.16 8.34
CA ALA A 78 12.70 -9.20 8.50
C ALA A 78 13.07 -10.24 9.57
N GLU A 79 14.37 -10.45 9.81
CA GLU A 79 14.88 -11.39 10.81
C GLU A 79 14.94 -10.81 12.23
N VAL A 80 15.45 -9.57 12.38
CA VAL A 80 15.77 -9.00 13.70
C VAL A 80 14.88 -7.82 14.12
N GLY A 81 14.06 -7.29 13.21
CA GLY A 81 13.24 -6.10 13.43
C GLY A 81 13.94 -4.80 13.03
N ALA A 82 13.15 -3.77 12.70
CA ALA A 82 13.65 -2.52 12.15
C ALA A 82 14.52 -1.72 13.14
N GLY A 83 14.08 -1.61 14.39
CA GLY A 83 14.79 -0.83 15.41
C GLY A 83 16.12 -1.45 15.80
N VAL A 84 16.16 -2.78 15.97
CA VAL A 84 17.39 -3.52 16.27
C VAL A 84 18.38 -3.40 15.13
N TYR A 85 17.93 -3.61 13.89
CA TYR A 85 18.80 -3.49 12.74
C TYR A 85 19.32 -2.07 12.53
N LEU A 86 18.50 -1.04 12.74
CA LEU A 86 18.95 0.35 12.65
C LEU A 86 20.04 0.67 13.68
N SER A 87 19.92 0.20 14.92
CA SER A 87 20.98 0.35 15.91
C SER A 87 22.26 -0.43 15.54
N GLN A 88 22.13 -1.63 14.97
CA GLN A 88 23.29 -2.35 14.44
C GLN A 88 23.95 -1.62 13.27
N LEU A 89 23.17 -0.99 12.39
CA LEU A 89 23.71 -0.14 11.33
C LEU A 89 24.48 1.02 11.95
N GLU A 90 23.94 1.72 12.94
CA GLU A 90 24.60 2.85 13.61
C GLU A 90 25.93 2.45 14.28
N ASP A 91 26.00 1.26 14.88
CA ASP A 91 27.16 0.78 15.65
C ASP A 91 28.24 0.09 14.79
N ASN A 92 27.85 -0.58 13.69
CA ASN A 92 28.74 -1.45 12.90
C ASN A 92 29.12 -0.87 11.53
N LEU A 93 29.01 0.44 11.31
CA LEU A 93 29.29 1.04 10.01
C LEU A 93 30.70 0.69 9.51
N SER A 94 30.75 0.11 8.31
CA SER A 94 31.97 -0.01 7.51
C SER A 94 32.47 1.38 7.10
N ASN A 95 33.78 1.53 6.86
CA ASN A 95 34.32 2.75 6.26
C ASN A 95 33.65 3.12 4.92
N ALA A 96 33.03 2.15 4.23
CA ALA A 96 32.43 2.31 2.91
C ALA A 96 30.97 2.82 2.93
N VAL A 97 30.21 2.65 4.01
CA VAL A 97 28.81 3.09 4.10
C VAL A 97 28.59 3.82 5.42
N ARG A 98 28.01 5.02 5.36
CA ARG A 98 27.71 5.86 6.50
C ARG A 98 26.20 6.04 6.66
N VAL A 99 25.75 6.18 7.90
CA VAL A 99 24.38 6.50 8.28
C VAL A 99 24.33 7.89 8.88
N SER A 100 23.30 8.67 8.53
CA SER A 100 23.02 9.96 9.16
C SER A 100 22.44 9.80 10.56
N GLU A 101 22.30 10.91 11.30
CA GLU A 101 21.45 10.92 12.48
C GLU A 101 19.98 10.62 12.12
N ARG A 102 19.24 10.07 13.10
CA ARG A 102 17.80 9.81 13.00
C ARG A 102 17.02 11.11 12.87
N GLN A 103 16.09 11.14 11.93
CA GLN A 103 15.19 12.28 11.71
C GLN A 103 13.73 11.83 11.84
N SER A 104 12.90 12.62 12.53
CA SER A 104 11.45 12.38 12.60
C SER A 104 10.74 12.94 11.36
N VAL A 105 9.72 12.22 10.90
CA VAL A 105 8.87 12.65 9.79
C VAL A 105 7.43 12.27 10.06
N ALA A 106 6.49 13.15 9.70
CA ALA A 106 5.07 12.82 9.72
C ALA A 106 4.72 11.94 8.52
N VAL A 107 4.05 10.83 8.77
CA VAL A 107 3.73 9.80 7.78
C VAL A 107 2.23 9.62 7.64
N ASP A 108 1.74 9.88 6.44
CA ASP A 108 0.39 9.51 5.97
C ASP A 108 0.40 8.15 5.25
N SER A 109 1.44 7.88 4.47
CA SER A 109 1.82 6.58 3.92
C SER A 109 3.34 6.46 3.89
N PHE A 110 3.87 5.40 4.51
CA PHE A 110 5.30 5.07 4.54
C PHE A 110 5.86 4.91 3.14
N THR A 111 5.09 4.31 2.22
CA THR A 111 5.52 4.18 0.83
C THR A 111 5.67 5.55 0.16
N ARG A 112 4.68 6.44 0.28
CA ARG A 112 4.77 7.79 -0.31
C ARG A 112 5.87 8.63 0.33
N VAL A 113 6.03 8.56 1.65
CA VAL A 113 7.07 9.30 2.36
C VAL A 113 8.45 8.79 2.00
N LEU A 114 8.64 7.48 1.88
CA LEU A 114 9.90 6.92 1.40
C LEU A 114 10.22 7.40 -0.03
N ASP A 115 9.23 7.38 -0.93
CA ASP A 115 9.39 7.88 -2.30
C ASP A 115 9.84 9.34 -2.29
N ARG A 116 9.15 10.19 -1.51
CA ARG A 116 9.50 11.62 -1.38
C ARG A 116 10.91 11.81 -0.82
N LEU A 117 11.24 11.15 0.29
CA LEU A 117 12.57 11.26 0.92
C LEU A 117 13.68 10.79 -0.03
N TYR A 118 13.43 9.73 -0.79
CA TYR A 118 14.38 9.24 -1.78
C TYR A 118 14.57 10.27 -2.91
N GLY A 119 13.48 10.82 -3.46
CA GLY A 119 13.53 11.85 -4.49
C GLY A 119 14.26 13.13 -4.06
N GLU A 120 14.11 13.50 -2.79
CA GLU A 120 14.76 14.69 -2.20
C GLU A 120 16.25 14.49 -1.92
N ASN A 121 16.70 13.25 -1.63
CA ASN A 121 18.03 13.00 -1.05
C ASN A 121 18.94 12.09 -1.88
N VAL A 122 18.42 11.30 -2.83
CA VAL A 122 19.18 10.31 -3.60
C VAL A 122 19.18 10.66 -5.09
N GLU A 123 18.04 10.49 -5.76
CA GLU A 123 17.86 10.80 -7.18
C GLU A 123 16.37 10.92 -7.51
N GLU A 124 16.05 11.59 -8.62
CA GLU A 124 14.66 11.75 -9.06
C GLU A 124 13.99 10.39 -9.33
N LEU A 125 12.80 10.20 -8.76
CA LEU A 125 12.02 8.99 -9.00
C LEU A 125 11.26 9.07 -10.31
N ASP A 126 11.67 8.23 -11.26
CA ASP A 126 10.87 7.98 -12.46
C ASP A 126 9.66 7.09 -12.12
N VAL A 127 8.48 7.69 -12.13
CA VAL A 127 7.20 6.98 -11.95
C VAL A 127 6.91 6.24 -13.25
N LYS A 128 7.01 4.91 -13.21
CA LYS A 128 6.68 4.02 -14.34
C LYS A 128 5.35 3.29 -14.09
N PRO A 129 4.21 3.79 -14.61
CA PRO A 129 2.89 3.18 -14.47
C PRO A 129 2.89 1.70 -14.83
N TYR A 130 2.37 0.88 -13.91
CA TYR A 130 2.23 -0.57 -14.08
C TYR A 130 3.53 -1.33 -14.41
N LEU A 131 4.68 -0.69 -14.27
CA LEU A 131 6.00 -1.33 -14.31
C LEU A 131 6.62 -1.35 -12.92
N THR A 132 6.56 -0.23 -12.22
CA THR A 132 7.01 -0.12 -10.82
C THR A 132 5.96 0.50 -9.92
N HIS A 133 4.94 1.19 -10.46
CA HIS A 133 3.94 1.89 -9.66
C HIS A 133 2.50 1.45 -9.98
N LEU A 134 1.64 1.51 -8.99
CA LEU A 134 0.19 1.34 -9.10
C LEU A 134 -0.53 2.65 -8.76
N PRO A 135 -1.69 2.91 -9.39
CA PRO A 135 -2.48 4.08 -9.06
C PRO A 135 -3.08 3.93 -7.66
N LEU A 136 -3.08 5.03 -6.93
CA LEU A 136 -3.81 5.18 -5.67
C LEU A 136 -5.10 5.94 -5.93
N TYR A 137 -6.20 5.28 -5.60
CA TYR A 137 -7.54 5.82 -5.69
C TYR A 137 -8.19 5.90 -4.30
N SER A 138 -9.05 6.90 -4.09
CA SER A 138 -10.13 6.73 -3.12
C SER A 138 -11.04 5.57 -3.54
N LEU A 139 -11.70 4.93 -2.58
CA LEU A 139 -12.68 3.87 -2.88
C LEU A 139 -13.78 4.36 -3.83
N ARG A 140 -14.15 5.64 -3.74
CA ARG A 140 -15.08 6.30 -4.66
C ARG A 140 -14.54 6.38 -6.08
N ALA A 141 -13.31 6.86 -6.27
CA ALA A 141 -12.70 6.96 -7.59
C ALA A 141 -12.53 5.58 -8.25
N ALA A 142 -12.13 4.56 -7.47
CA ALA A 142 -12.03 3.19 -7.96
C ALA A 142 -13.37 2.66 -8.48
N ALA A 143 -14.47 2.93 -7.77
CA ALA A 143 -15.81 2.54 -8.23
C ALA A 143 -16.29 3.36 -9.44
N GLY A 144 -15.91 4.64 -9.52
CA GLY A 144 -16.20 5.49 -10.68
C GLY A 144 -15.66 4.90 -11.98
N ARG A 145 -14.52 4.20 -11.93
CA ARG A 145 -13.92 3.52 -13.08
C ARG A 145 -14.75 2.35 -13.64
N LEU A 146 -15.78 1.89 -12.91
CA LEU A 146 -16.73 0.88 -13.38
C LEU A 146 -17.99 1.45 -14.03
N GLY A 147 -18.24 2.75 -13.92
CA GLY A 147 -19.38 3.44 -14.52
C GLY A 147 -18.92 4.55 -15.47
N GLU A 148 -19.78 4.94 -16.42
CA GLU A 148 -19.44 5.99 -17.41
C GLU A 148 -19.57 7.42 -16.85
N GLU A 149 -19.99 7.60 -15.60
CA GLU A 149 -20.49 8.90 -15.12
C GLU A 149 -19.46 9.78 -14.37
N MET A 150 -18.26 9.30 -14.06
CA MET A 150 -17.25 10.11 -13.35
C MET A 150 -15.84 9.89 -13.85
N GLU A 151 -15.11 10.99 -14.07
CA GLU A 151 -13.67 10.99 -14.28
C GLU A 151 -12.98 10.46 -13.00
N SER A 152 -12.53 9.21 -13.01
CA SER A 152 -11.74 8.64 -11.92
C SER A 152 -10.34 9.25 -11.98
N GLN A 153 -10.07 10.29 -11.21
CA GLN A 153 -8.72 10.85 -11.11
C GLN A 153 -7.90 10.05 -10.09
N GLU A 154 -6.69 9.63 -10.49
CA GLU A 154 -5.71 9.07 -9.56
C GLU A 154 -5.29 10.15 -8.55
N GLU A 155 -5.24 9.80 -7.27
CA GLU A 155 -4.72 10.72 -6.25
C GLU A 155 -3.19 10.77 -6.28
N ALA A 156 -2.55 9.65 -6.63
CA ALA A 156 -1.12 9.54 -6.90
C ALA A 156 -0.79 8.19 -7.53
N TRP A 157 0.50 7.97 -7.75
CA TRP A 157 1.10 6.68 -8.05
C TRP A 157 1.97 6.26 -6.86
N VAL A 158 1.82 5.03 -6.41
CA VAL A 158 2.66 4.46 -5.34
C VAL A 158 3.45 3.29 -5.90
N ARG A 159 4.67 3.10 -5.41
CA ARG A 159 5.44 1.92 -5.78
C ARG A 159 4.70 0.64 -5.37
N ALA A 160 4.63 -0.30 -6.30
CA ALA A 160 3.96 -1.56 -6.06
C ALA A 160 4.78 -2.45 -5.12
N PRO A 161 4.12 -3.31 -4.32
CA PRO A 161 4.85 -4.23 -3.47
C PRO A 161 5.56 -5.31 -4.32
N GLU A 162 6.68 -5.81 -3.82
CA GLU A 162 7.46 -6.85 -4.50
C GLU A 162 6.67 -8.15 -4.73
N GLY A 163 7.09 -8.88 -5.76
CA GLY A 163 6.49 -10.16 -6.15
C GLY A 163 5.09 -10.05 -6.79
N VAL A 164 4.59 -8.84 -7.06
CA VAL A 164 3.31 -8.64 -7.75
C VAL A 164 3.56 -8.41 -9.23
N ARG A 165 2.94 -9.24 -10.07
CA ARG A 165 2.81 -8.94 -11.49
C ARG A 165 1.86 -7.76 -11.65
N LEU A 166 2.39 -6.62 -12.06
CA LEU A 166 1.61 -5.40 -12.23
C LEU A 166 0.78 -5.46 -13.51
N GLY A 167 -0.37 -4.79 -13.46
CA GLY A 167 -1.29 -4.71 -14.57
C GLY A 167 -2.33 -3.60 -14.35
N PRO A 168 -2.99 -3.12 -15.42
CA PRO A 168 -4.03 -2.10 -15.33
C PRO A 168 -5.29 -2.51 -14.54
N ASP A 169 -5.41 -3.80 -14.21
CA ASP A 169 -6.45 -4.34 -13.33
C ASP A 169 -6.12 -4.12 -11.84
N LEU A 170 -4.91 -3.69 -11.49
CA LEU A 170 -4.50 -3.48 -10.10
C LEU A 170 -4.51 -2.00 -9.71
N PHE A 171 -4.88 -1.76 -8.47
CA PHE A 171 -4.78 -0.44 -7.83
C PHE A 171 -4.61 -0.59 -6.33
N VAL A 172 -4.27 0.51 -5.66
CA VAL A 172 -4.23 0.58 -4.21
C VAL A 172 -5.25 1.57 -3.68
N ALA A 173 -5.73 1.32 -2.47
CA ALA A 173 -6.59 2.25 -1.73
C ALA A 173 -6.40 2.08 -0.22
N HIS A 174 -6.60 3.16 0.53
CA HIS A 174 -6.72 3.06 1.98
C HIS A 174 -8.07 2.46 2.37
N VAL A 175 -8.05 1.55 3.35
CA VAL A 175 -9.27 1.05 3.98
C VAL A 175 -9.36 1.65 5.38
N VAL A 176 -10.45 2.37 5.63
CA VAL A 176 -10.74 3.01 6.91
C VAL A 176 -11.90 2.27 7.58
N GLY A 177 -11.79 2.08 8.89
CA GLY A 177 -12.73 1.36 9.74
C GLY A 177 -12.24 -0.02 10.17
N ARG A 178 -12.78 -0.49 11.29
CA ARG A 178 -12.30 -1.70 12.00
C ARG A 178 -13.04 -2.99 11.65
N SER A 179 -14.04 -2.93 10.76
CA SER A 179 -14.93 -4.07 10.47
C SER A 179 -14.24 -5.29 9.86
N MET A 180 -13.03 -5.12 9.32
CA MET A 180 -12.26 -6.18 8.67
C MET A 180 -11.02 -6.58 9.46
N GLU A 181 -10.88 -6.07 10.69
CA GLU A 181 -9.80 -6.45 11.60
C GLU A 181 -9.91 -7.92 12.05
N PRO A 182 -8.78 -8.57 12.40
CA PRO A 182 -7.40 -8.06 12.32
C PRO A 182 -6.78 -8.14 10.92
N ARG A 183 -7.48 -8.74 9.94
CA ARG A 183 -6.90 -9.05 8.62
C ARG A 183 -6.67 -7.82 7.76
N ILE A 184 -7.52 -6.80 7.88
CA ILE A 184 -7.35 -5.49 7.25
C ILE A 184 -7.43 -4.44 8.36
N PRO A 185 -6.28 -3.95 8.85
CA PRO A 185 -6.23 -2.93 9.89
C PRO A 185 -6.84 -1.61 9.45
N ASP A 186 -7.38 -0.85 10.40
CA ASP A 186 -7.83 0.52 10.15
C ASP A 186 -6.70 1.41 9.58
N GLY A 187 -7.02 2.17 8.53
CA GLY A 187 -6.11 3.08 7.83
C GLY A 187 -5.09 2.41 6.91
N SER A 188 -5.07 1.07 6.83
CA SER A 188 -4.08 0.32 6.07
C SER A 188 -4.17 0.60 4.56
N LEU A 189 -3.03 0.52 3.87
CA LEU A 189 -2.97 0.61 2.41
C LEU A 189 -3.13 -0.79 1.83
N ASN A 190 -4.06 -0.96 0.90
CA ASN A 190 -4.48 -2.28 0.43
C ASN A 190 -4.40 -2.39 -1.08
N LEU A 191 -3.96 -3.55 -1.57
CA LEU A 191 -3.92 -3.91 -2.97
C LEU A 191 -5.23 -4.57 -3.39
N PHE A 192 -5.80 -4.07 -4.48
CA PHE A 192 -7.05 -4.56 -5.06
C PHE A 192 -6.88 -4.91 -6.53
N ARG A 193 -7.76 -5.79 -7.02
CA ARG A 193 -7.92 -6.14 -8.43
C ARG A 193 -9.33 -5.82 -8.92
N PHE A 194 -9.44 -4.98 -9.94
CA PHE A 194 -10.68 -4.74 -10.68
C PHE A 194 -11.19 -6.00 -11.35
N HIS A 195 -12.51 -6.08 -11.55
CA HIS A 195 -13.17 -7.16 -12.31
C HIS A 195 -12.73 -8.57 -11.86
N PRO A 196 -12.96 -8.95 -10.60
CA PRO A 196 -12.53 -10.24 -10.10
C PRO A 196 -13.13 -11.39 -10.90
N ALA A 197 -12.27 -12.29 -11.38
CA ALA A 197 -12.68 -13.47 -12.13
C ALA A 197 -13.20 -14.59 -11.21
N GLY A 198 -14.09 -15.42 -11.75
CA GLY A 198 -14.60 -16.62 -11.08
C GLY A 198 -15.61 -16.36 -9.97
N SER A 199 -15.75 -17.32 -9.06
CA SER A 199 -16.71 -17.23 -7.95
C SER A 199 -16.34 -16.11 -6.98
N ARG A 200 -17.35 -15.37 -6.51
CA ARG A 200 -17.25 -14.38 -5.45
C ARG A 200 -17.26 -15.01 -4.05
N GLN A 201 -17.64 -16.28 -3.95
CA GLN A 201 -17.83 -16.98 -2.68
C GLN A 201 -16.56 -16.95 -1.82
N GLY A 202 -16.69 -16.43 -0.60
CA GLY A 202 -15.62 -16.36 0.39
C GLY A 202 -14.57 -15.27 0.12
N LYS A 203 -14.64 -14.57 -1.01
CA LYS A 203 -13.71 -13.48 -1.34
C LYS A 203 -13.99 -12.24 -0.52
N ILE A 204 -12.95 -11.46 -0.25
CA ILE A 204 -13.09 -10.11 0.30
C ILE A 204 -13.20 -9.15 -0.87
N LEU A 205 -14.28 -8.39 -0.94
CA LEU A 205 -14.61 -7.53 -2.07
C LEU A 205 -14.79 -6.09 -1.60
N LEU A 206 -14.33 -5.15 -2.42
CA LEU A 206 -14.80 -3.77 -2.39
C LEU A 206 -16.14 -3.71 -3.10
N ILE A 207 -17.15 -3.19 -2.41
CA ILE A 207 -18.54 -3.18 -2.85
C ILE A 207 -19.06 -1.74 -2.81
N GLN A 208 -19.72 -1.34 -3.89
CA GLN A 208 -20.53 -0.13 -3.95
C GLN A 208 -21.98 -0.50 -3.65
N ARG A 209 -22.57 0.12 -2.64
CA ARG A 209 -23.99 -0.02 -2.32
C ARG A 209 -24.81 1.06 -3.02
N PHE A 210 -25.94 0.67 -3.59
CA PHE A 210 -26.94 1.58 -4.13
C PHE A 210 -27.95 1.96 -3.05
N GLY A 211 -28.54 3.17 -3.14
CA GLY A 211 -29.54 3.63 -2.17
C GLY A 211 -29.03 3.95 -0.76
N ALA A 212 -27.72 3.82 -0.48
CA ALA A 212 -27.14 4.27 0.77
C ALA A 212 -27.21 5.81 0.88
N VAL A 213 -27.88 6.31 1.92
CA VAL A 213 -28.02 7.75 2.20
C VAL A 213 -26.70 8.36 2.68
N ASP A 214 -25.89 7.57 3.39
CA ASP A 214 -24.58 7.96 3.88
C ASP A 214 -23.50 7.66 2.83
N GLU A 215 -22.80 8.69 2.36
CA GLU A 215 -21.69 8.55 1.40
C GLU A 215 -20.56 7.68 1.94
N THR A 216 -20.34 7.65 3.26
CA THR A 216 -19.32 6.80 3.88
C THR A 216 -19.72 5.32 3.88
N ALA A 217 -21.02 5.02 3.91
CA ALA A 217 -21.56 3.67 3.82
C ALA A 217 -21.71 3.17 2.37
N ARG A 218 -21.53 4.06 1.38
CA ARG A 218 -21.65 3.74 -0.05
C ARG A 218 -20.58 2.75 -0.51
N TYR A 219 -19.38 2.80 0.06
CA TYR A 219 -18.28 1.91 -0.29
C TYR A 219 -17.83 1.12 0.93
N THR A 220 -17.83 -0.21 0.81
CA THR A 220 -17.46 -1.09 1.93
C THR A 220 -16.61 -2.24 1.44
N VAL A 221 -15.67 -2.66 2.29
CA VAL A 221 -14.92 -3.92 2.11
C VAL A 221 -15.54 -4.98 3.02
N LYS A 222 -16.00 -6.09 2.45
CA LYS A 222 -16.62 -7.21 3.19
C LYS A 222 -16.30 -8.54 2.55
N ARG A 223 -16.36 -9.62 3.35
CA ARG A 223 -16.35 -10.99 2.81
C ARG A 223 -17.72 -11.28 2.19
N TYR A 224 -17.73 -11.75 0.95
CA TYR A 224 -18.94 -12.12 0.24
C TYR A 224 -19.27 -13.59 0.50
N THR A 225 -20.49 -13.89 0.94
CA THR A 225 -21.03 -15.24 0.97
C THR A 225 -22.40 -15.28 0.30
N SER A 226 -22.66 -16.34 -0.45
CA SER A 226 -23.94 -16.62 -1.09
C SER A 226 -24.39 -18.03 -0.71
N GLN A 227 -25.68 -18.19 -0.47
CA GLN A 227 -26.31 -19.50 -0.29
C GLN A 227 -27.45 -19.64 -1.28
N LYS A 228 -27.38 -20.71 -2.09
CA LYS A 228 -28.46 -21.12 -3.00
C LYS A 228 -29.29 -22.17 -2.30
N SER A 229 -30.56 -21.88 -2.01
CA SER A 229 -31.46 -22.89 -1.43
C SER A 229 -32.21 -23.64 -2.52
N TYR A 230 -32.12 -24.96 -2.50
CA TYR A 230 -32.91 -25.86 -3.34
C TYR A 230 -34.08 -26.41 -2.54
N GLN A 231 -35.29 -26.39 -3.09
CA GLN A 231 -36.45 -27.04 -2.47
C GLN A 231 -37.19 -27.85 -3.53
N GLY A 232 -37.00 -29.18 -3.50
CA GLY A 232 -37.41 -30.05 -4.61
C GLY A 232 -36.55 -29.80 -5.86
N ASP A 233 -37.18 -29.82 -7.04
CA ASP A 233 -36.54 -29.51 -8.33
C ASP A 233 -36.56 -28.00 -8.67
N GLU A 234 -37.13 -27.15 -7.82
CA GLU A 234 -37.18 -25.69 -8.05
C GLU A 234 -36.17 -24.92 -7.19
N TRP A 235 -35.49 -23.98 -7.86
CA TRP A 235 -34.54 -23.06 -7.27
C TRP A 235 -35.28 -21.86 -6.67
N ARG A 236 -35.12 -21.60 -5.35
CA ARG A 236 -36.03 -20.69 -4.64
C ARG A 236 -35.47 -19.29 -4.35
N HIS A 237 -34.19 -19.14 -4.01
CA HIS A 237 -33.56 -17.82 -3.83
C HIS A 237 -32.04 -17.92 -3.62
N GLU A 238 -31.30 -16.88 -4.01
CA GLU A 238 -29.89 -16.67 -3.65
C GLU A 238 -29.82 -15.64 -2.53
N ARG A 239 -29.50 -16.07 -1.30
CA ARG A 239 -29.24 -15.13 -0.21
C ARG A 239 -27.79 -14.70 -0.25
N ILE A 240 -27.53 -13.43 -0.49
CA ILE A 240 -26.20 -12.83 -0.45
C ILE A 240 -26.00 -12.15 0.90
N ARG A 241 -24.88 -12.45 1.55
CA ARG A 241 -24.49 -11.92 2.85
C ARG A 241 -23.11 -11.29 2.77
N LEU A 242 -23.00 -10.07 3.32
CA LEU A 242 -21.76 -9.32 3.44
C LEU A 242 -21.28 -9.40 4.89
N GLU A 243 -20.14 -10.04 5.08
CA GLU A 243 -19.64 -10.41 6.40
C GLU A 243 -18.42 -9.56 6.78
N PRO A 244 -18.46 -8.86 7.92
CA PRO A 244 -17.24 -8.35 8.55
C PRO A 244 -16.37 -9.53 9.03
N LEU A 245 -15.09 -9.26 9.22
CA LEU A 245 -14.18 -10.22 9.88
C LEU A 245 -14.03 -9.92 11.37
N ASN A 246 -14.28 -8.68 11.78
CA ASN A 246 -14.30 -8.28 13.17
C ASN A 246 -15.69 -8.61 13.79
N PRO A 247 -15.76 -9.46 14.83
CA PRO A 247 -17.02 -9.86 15.48
C PRO A 247 -17.81 -8.73 16.14
N GLU A 248 -17.19 -7.56 16.38
CA GLU A 248 -17.88 -6.37 16.90
C GLU A 248 -18.89 -5.75 15.90
N PHE A 249 -18.84 -6.20 14.64
CA PHE A 249 -19.68 -5.68 13.56
C PHE A 249 -20.63 -6.77 13.09
N GLU A 250 -21.88 -6.40 12.81
CA GLU A 250 -22.89 -7.33 12.33
C GLU A 250 -22.77 -7.57 10.82
N ALA A 251 -23.01 -8.81 10.40
CA ALA A 251 -23.20 -9.13 8.98
C ALA A 251 -24.61 -8.73 8.53
N TRP A 252 -24.76 -8.36 7.27
CA TRP A 252 -26.06 -8.03 6.69
C TRP A 252 -26.25 -8.68 5.33
N ASP A 253 -27.52 -8.88 4.98
CA ASP A 253 -27.89 -9.43 3.69
C ASP A 253 -28.16 -8.30 2.69
N VAL A 254 -27.95 -8.59 1.41
CA VAL A 254 -28.18 -7.67 0.29
C VAL A 254 -28.84 -8.40 -0.86
N GLU A 255 -29.66 -7.69 -1.64
CA GLU A 255 -30.17 -8.22 -2.90
C GLU A 255 -29.16 -7.95 -4.04
N PRO A 256 -29.14 -8.77 -5.11
CA PRO A 256 -28.24 -8.55 -6.25
C PRO A 256 -28.33 -7.16 -6.89
N GLN A 257 -29.50 -6.52 -6.85
CA GLN A 257 -29.72 -5.18 -7.38
C GLN A 257 -29.26 -4.04 -6.46
N ASP A 258 -28.93 -4.31 -5.20
CA ASP A 258 -28.61 -3.28 -4.21
C ASP A 258 -27.12 -2.92 -4.18
N PHE A 259 -26.28 -3.62 -4.97
CA PHE A 259 -24.85 -3.37 -4.97
C PHE A 259 -24.17 -3.73 -6.28
N ALA A 260 -22.96 -3.19 -6.46
CA ALA A 260 -22.00 -3.61 -7.47
C ALA A 260 -20.69 -4.04 -6.80
N VAL A 261 -20.07 -5.09 -7.34
CA VAL A 261 -18.71 -5.47 -6.95
C VAL A 261 -17.74 -4.60 -7.70
N VAL A 262 -16.90 -3.89 -6.96
CA VAL A 262 -15.89 -2.99 -7.53
C VAL A 262 -14.61 -3.74 -7.84
N ALA A 263 -14.08 -4.41 -6.81
CA ALA A 263 -12.78 -5.06 -6.87
C ALA A 263 -12.68 -6.19 -5.85
N GLU A 264 -11.74 -7.10 -6.07
CA GLU A 264 -11.31 -8.08 -5.07
C GLU A 264 -10.12 -7.55 -4.30
N TRP A 265 -10.16 -7.66 -2.98
CA TRP A 265 -9.03 -7.40 -2.11
C TRP A 265 -8.02 -8.53 -2.20
N LEU A 266 -6.74 -8.19 -2.38
CA LEU A 266 -5.66 -9.16 -2.49
C LEU A 266 -4.84 -9.25 -1.20
N ARG A 267 -4.33 -8.11 -0.71
CA ARG A 267 -3.54 -8.04 0.52
C ARG A 267 -3.41 -6.62 1.05
N VAL A 268 -3.09 -6.51 2.33
CA VAL A 268 -2.52 -5.28 2.93
C VAL A 268 -1.08 -5.15 2.44
N ILE A 269 -0.66 -3.93 2.11
CA ILE A 269 0.72 -3.61 1.72
C ILE A 269 1.38 -2.64 2.72
N GLU A 270 0.57 -1.86 3.45
CA GLU A 270 1.03 -0.96 4.52
C GLU A 270 0.15 -1.03 5.76
#